data_AF-A0A356ALN2-F1
#
_entry.id   AF-A0A356ALN2-F1
#
_cell.length_a   1.000
_cell.length_b   1.000
_cell.length_c   1.000
_cell.angle_alpha   90.00
_cell.angle_beta   90.00
_cell.angle_gamma   90.00
#
_symmetry.space_group_name_H-M   'P 1'
#
loop_
_entity.id
_entity.type
_entity.pdbx_description
1 polymer ?
#
loop_
_entity_poly.entity_id
_entity_poly.type
_entity_poly.pdbx_seq_one_letter_code
_entity_poly.pdbx_strand_id
1 'polypeptide(L)' 'RSNVRAIATTDDPADSLEWHKKIKEDPSCKVKVVPAWRPDRIMNIEKPGFAEYAKKLEQASGVSIHGIDDVRDALNAR' A
#
# COMPACT_ATOMS: atom_id res chain seq x y z
N ARG A 1 -16.20 -6.77 -24.34
CA ARG A 1 -14.80 -6.94 -23.87
C ARG A 1 -14.05 -5.64 -24.13
N SER A 2 -13.21 -5.18 -23.19
CA SER A 2 -12.61 -3.84 -23.24
C SER A 2 -11.13 -3.78 -23.70
N ASN A 3 -10.55 -4.89 -24.17
CA ASN A 3 -9.18 -4.99 -24.69
C ASN A 3 -8.07 -4.43 -23.75
N VAL A 4 -8.23 -4.63 -22.44
CA VAL A 4 -7.32 -4.09 -21.43
C VAL A 4 -5.97 -4.80 -21.46
N ARG A 5 -4.89 -4.02 -21.46
CA ARG A 5 -3.50 -4.52 -21.42
C ARG A 5 -2.88 -4.41 -20.04
N ALA A 6 -3.22 -3.36 -19.29
CA ALA A 6 -2.75 -3.14 -17.93
C ALA A 6 -3.82 -2.44 -17.09
N ILE A 7 -3.76 -2.67 -15.78
CA ILE A 7 -4.57 -2.03 -14.76
C ILE A 7 -3.61 -1.57 -13.67
N ALA A 8 -3.71 -0.31 -13.29
CA ALA A 8 -3.09 0.21 -12.07
C ALA A 8 -4.20 0.33 -11.02
N THR A 9 -4.14 -0.47 -9.97
CA THR A 9 -5.02 -0.30 -8.80
C THR A 9 -4.49 0.83 -7.93
N THR A 10 -5.28 1.24 -6.95
CA THR A 10 -4.89 2.27 -5.99
C THR A 10 -4.80 1.61 -4.63
N ASP A 11 -3.60 1.54 -4.07
CA ASP A 11 -3.29 0.71 -2.90
C ASP A 11 -2.62 1.54 -1.80
N ASP A 12 -2.93 1.20 -0.56
CA ASP A 12 -2.40 1.87 0.62
C ASP A 12 -1.03 1.26 1.00
N PRO A 13 -0.06 2.07 1.51
CA PRO A 13 1.24 1.57 1.97
C PRO A 13 1.16 0.40 2.96
N ALA A 14 0.10 0.37 3.78
CA ALA A 14 -0.11 -0.65 4.79
C ALA A 14 -0.84 -1.91 4.27
N ASP A 15 -1.09 -2.03 2.96
CA ASP A 15 -1.76 -3.19 2.38
C ASP A 15 -0.78 -4.33 2.05
N SER A 16 -1.24 -5.58 2.18
CA SER A 16 -0.41 -6.78 1.98
C SER A 16 -0.02 -7.06 0.52
N LEU A 17 -0.76 -6.46 -0.41
CA LEU A 17 -0.71 -6.71 -1.85
C LEU A 17 -0.87 -8.20 -2.21
N GLU A 18 -1.57 -8.98 -1.39
CA GLU A 18 -1.71 -10.44 -1.57
C GLU A 18 -2.33 -10.81 -2.94
N TRP A 19 -3.30 -10.02 -3.41
CA TRP A 19 -4.00 -10.28 -4.66
C TRP A 19 -3.12 -9.96 -5.86
N HIS A 20 -2.30 -8.94 -5.77
CA HIS A 20 -1.27 -8.65 -6.78
C HIS A 20 -0.31 -9.82 -6.94
N LYS A 21 0.12 -10.44 -5.83
CA LYS A 21 0.99 -11.63 -5.85
C LYS A 21 0.28 -12.81 -6.52
N LYS A 22 -0.94 -13.14 -6.06
CA LYS A 22 -1.77 -14.23 -6.63
C LYS A 22 -2.02 -14.05 -8.13
N ILE A 23 -2.38 -12.83 -8.57
CA ILE A 23 -2.62 -12.52 -9.99
C ILE A 23 -1.33 -12.65 -10.81
N LYS A 24 -0.20 -12.21 -10.26
CA LYS A 24 1.10 -12.34 -10.92
C LYS A 24 1.54 -13.80 -11.09
N GLU A 25 1.16 -14.65 -10.14
CA GLU A 25 1.45 -16.10 -10.16
C GLU A 25 0.47 -16.89 -11.04
N ASP A 26 -0.70 -16.35 -11.36
CA ASP A 26 -1.70 -16.99 -12.20
C ASP A 26 -1.36 -16.87 -13.71
N PRO A 27 -0.98 -17.97 -14.39
CA PRO A 27 -0.62 -17.94 -15.80
C PRO A 27 -1.81 -17.70 -16.73
N SER A 28 -3.05 -17.84 -16.24
CA SER A 28 -4.28 -17.61 -17.01
C SER A 28 -4.58 -16.11 -17.17
N CYS A 29 -4.14 -15.28 -16.23
CA CYS A 29 -4.28 -13.83 -16.32
C CYS A 29 -3.21 -13.24 -17.23
N LYS A 30 -3.63 -12.67 -18.37
CA LYS A 30 -2.72 -12.01 -19.33
C LYS A 30 -2.65 -10.49 -19.16
N VAL A 31 -3.47 -9.92 -18.28
CA VAL A 31 -3.50 -8.48 -18.01
C VAL A 31 -2.48 -8.15 -16.94
N LYS A 32 -1.67 -7.10 -17.16
CA LYS A 32 -0.73 -6.62 -16.15
C LYS A 32 -1.49 -5.84 -15.06
N VAL A 33 -1.64 -6.41 -13.87
CA VAL A 33 -2.23 -5.72 -12.72
C VAL A 33 -1.11 -5.26 -11.79
N VAL A 34 -0.99 -3.96 -11.57
CA VAL A 34 0.05 -3.36 -10.73
C VAL A 34 -0.56 -2.42 -9.69
N PRO A 35 0.04 -2.35 -8.48
CA PRO A 35 -0.40 -1.40 -7.48
C PRO A 35 0.15 -0.01 -7.78
N ALA A 36 -0.65 1.02 -7.50
CA ALA A 36 -0.20 2.41 -7.45
C ALA A 36 -0.26 2.91 -6.01
N TRP A 37 0.86 3.47 -5.56
CA TRP A 37 1.09 3.89 -4.19
C TRP A 37 0.27 5.12 -3.80
N ARG A 38 -0.58 5.01 -2.77
CA ARG A 38 -1.42 6.11 -2.29
C ARG A 38 -1.32 6.30 -0.76
N PRO A 39 -0.41 7.17 -0.28
CA PRO A 39 -0.13 7.34 1.14
C PRO A 39 -1.07 8.35 1.83
N ASP A 40 -2.23 8.68 1.28
CA ASP A 40 -3.10 9.76 1.77
C ASP A 40 -3.37 9.69 3.29
N ARG A 41 -3.49 8.47 3.86
CA ARG A 41 -3.81 8.30 5.29
C ARG A 41 -2.66 8.65 6.23
N ILE A 42 -1.41 8.41 5.84
CA ILE A 42 -0.25 8.82 6.65
C ILE A 42 0.11 10.30 6.43
N MET A 43 -0.33 10.89 5.32
CA MET A 43 -0.04 12.30 5.01
C MET A 43 -1.00 13.26 5.69
N ASN A 44 -2.25 12.85 5.94
CA ASN A 44 -3.30 13.71 6.47
C ASN A 44 -3.47 13.53 7.99
N ILE A 45 -2.50 14.06 8.76
CA ILE A 45 -2.43 13.95 10.23
C ILE A 45 -3.66 14.52 10.96
N GLU A 46 -4.35 15.47 10.35
CA GLU A 46 -5.53 16.13 10.90
C GLU A 46 -6.81 15.27 10.81
N LYS A 47 -6.79 14.18 10.05
CA LYS A 47 -7.97 13.33 9.87
C LYS A 47 -8.21 12.45 11.11
N PRO A 48 -9.48 12.25 11.50
CA PRO A 48 -9.82 11.22 12.48
C PRO A 48 -9.29 9.86 12.04
N GLY A 49 -8.77 9.07 12.96
CA GLY A 49 -8.21 7.75 12.65
C GLY A 49 -6.73 7.74 12.28
N PHE A 50 -6.05 8.90 12.26
CA PHE A 50 -4.62 8.96 11.94
C PHE A 50 -3.76 8.09 12.86
N ALA A 51 -3.98 8.16 14.18
CA ALA A 51 -3.19 7.42 15.15
C ALA A 51 -3.36 5.90 15.01
N GLU A 52 -4.59 5.45 14.75
CA GLU A 52 -4.90 4.05 14.45
C GLU A 52 -4.26 3.61 13.14
N TYR A 53 -4.27 4.46 12.12
CA TYR A 53 -3.61 4.18 10.87
C TYR A 53 -2.09 4.11 11.01
N ALA A 54 -1.47 5.02 11.76
CA ALA A 54 -0.04 4.98 12.05
C ALA A 54 0.35 3.63 12.67
N LYS A 55 -0.44 3.12 13.63
CA LYS A 55 -0.24 1.77 14.19
C LYS A 55 -0.38 0.65 13.16
N LYS A 56 -1.33 0.76 12.22
CA LYS A 56 -1.45 -0.21 11.11
C LYS A 56 -0.18 -0.17 10.23
N LEU A 57 0.35 1.02 9.95
CA LEU A 57 1.57 1.17 9.17
C LEU A 57 2.80 0.63 9.93
N GLU A 58 2.89 0.82 11.25
CA GLU A 58 3.93 0.20 12.09
C GLU A 58 3.91 -1.33 11.94
N GLN A 59 2.73 -1.94 12.04
CA GLN A 59 2.57 -3.39 11.89
C GLN A 59 2.94 -3.88 10.49
N ALA A 60 2.58 -3.12 9.46
CA ALA A 60 2.87 -3.48 8.07
C ALA A 60 4.37 -3.33 7.74
N SER A 61 5.03 -2.29 8.25
CA SER A 61 6.44 -1.96 7.97
C SER A 61 7.42 -2.66 8.90
N GLY A 62 6.98 -3.04 10.11
CA GLY A 62 7.87 -3.52 11.17
C GLY A 62 8.69 -2.41 11.83
N VAL A 63 8.35 -1.13 11.58
CA VAL A 63 9.04 0.05 12.11
C VAL A 63 8.12 0.74 13.13
N SER A 64 8.60 1.01 14.34
CA SER A 64 7.86 1.82 15.33
C SER A 64 7.91 3.30 14.95
N ILE A 65 6.77 4.00 15.08
CA ILE A 65 6.58 5.39 14.67
C ILE A 65 6.37 6.29 15.89
N HIS A 66 7.37 7.10 16.20
CA HIS A 66 7.36 8.11 17.26
C HIS A 66 7.60 9.53 16.73
N GLY A 67 8.08 9.66 15.49
CA GLY A 67 8.30 10.94 14.82
C GLY A 67 8.27 10.83 13.30
N ILE A 68 8.53 11.96 12.64
CA ILE A 68 8.49 12.08 11.18
C ILE A 68 9.57 11.24 10.48
N ASP A 69 10.75 11.10 11.09
CA ASP A 69 11.82 10.26 10.53
C ASP A 69 11.40 8.78 10.49
N ASP A 70 10.72 8.30 11.55
CA ASP A 70 10.20 6.95 11.59
C ASP A 70 9.10 6.72 10.54
N VAL A 71 8.25 7.74 10.28
CA VAL A 71 7.26 7.67 9.20
C VAL A 71 7.94 7.48 7.85
N ARG A 72 9.02 8.23 7.59
CA ARG A 72 9.79 8.09 6.35
C ARG A 72 10.39 6.69 6.24
N ASP A 73 10.97 6.18 7.31
CA ASP A 73 11.61 4.87 7.33
C ASP A 73 10.56 3.74 7.19
N ALA A 74 9.40 3.88 7.83
CA ALA A 74 8.26 2.98 7.67
C ALA A 74 7.73 2.96 6.23
N LEU A 75 7.64 4.11 5.56
CA LEU A 75 7.20 4.20 4.17
C LEU A 75 8.24 3.63 3.19
N ASN A 76 9.54 3.81 3.45
CA ASN A 76 10.60 3.24 2.62
C ASN A 76 10.65 1.70 2.69
N ALA A 77 10.18 1.11 3.80
CA ALA A 77 10.15 -0.34 4.00
C ALA A 77 8.97 -1.05 3.29
N ARG A 78 8.10 -0.30 2.60
CA ARG A 78 6.83 -0.77 2.04
C ARG A 78 6.79 -0.58 0.53
#